data_AF-A0A8B9S9I7-F1
#
_entry.id   AF-A0A8B9S9I7-F1
#
_cell.length_a   1.000
_cell.length_b   1.000
_cell.length_c   1.000
_cell.angle_alpha   90.00
_cell.angle_beta   90.00
_cell.angle_gamma   90.00
#
_symmetry.space_group_name_H-M   'P 1'
#
loop_
_entity.id
_entity.type
_entity.pdbx_description
1 polymer ?
#
loop_
_entity_poly.entity_id
_entity_poly.type
_entity_poly.pdbx_seq_one_letter_code
_entity_poly.pdbx_strand_id
1 'polypeptide(L)'
;MRTTARLPRSPTAQAPWPGKMAAPVDLELKKAFTELQAKVIDTQQKVKLADIQIEQLSRTKKHAHLTDTEIMTLVDETRMYEGVGRMFILQSKGVIHNQLLEKQRIAEEKIKELELMCPTFAALSLLLPQQT
;
A
#
# COMPACT_ATOMS: atom_id res chain seq x y z
N MET A 1 93.96 -15.67 5.72
CA MET A 1 93.18 -16.26 4.61
C MET A 1 92.08 -17.15 5.16
N ARG A 2 90.92 -17.17 4.48
CA ARG A 2 89.66 -17.86 4.78
C ARG A 2 88.66 -17.08 5.63
N THR A 3 88.10 -16.09 4.95
CA THR A 3 86.66 -15.80 4.85
C THR A 3 85.80 -17.07 4.97
N THR A 4 84.86 -17.09 5.92
CA THR A 4 83.66 -17.93 5.85
C THR A 4 82.43 -17.09 6.14
N ALA A 5 81.44 -17.29 5.28
CA ALA A 5 80.35 -16.41 4.99
C ALA A 5 79.28 -16.41 6.08
N ARG A 6 78.83 -15.21 6.46
CA ARG A 6 77.60 -14.99 7.22
C ARG A 6 76.42 -15.17 6.25
N LEU A 7 75.62 -16.21 6.47
CA LEU A 7 74.35 -16.42 5.78
C LEU A 7 73.46 -15.16 5.92
N PRO A 8 72.80 -14.69 4.84
CA PRO A 8 71.89 -13.56 4.94
C PRO A 8 70.64 -13.96 5.73
N ARG A 9 70.31 -13.17 6.75
CA ARG A 9 68.99 -13.23 7.39
C ARG A 9 67.95 -12.79 6.35
N SER A 10 67.02 -13.68 6.02
CA SER A 10 65.84 -13.31 5.24
C SER A 10 65.04 -12.24 6.00
N PRO A 11 64.67 -11.12 5.37
CA PRO A 11 63.63 -10.28 5.91
C PRO A 11 62.32 -11.00 5.61
N THR A 12 61.76 -11.70 6.60
CA THR A 12 60.35 -12.08 6.57
C THR A 12 59.55 -10.79 6.66
N ALA A 13 59.34 -10.15 5.52
CA ALA A 13 58.33 -9.12 5.37
C ALA A 13 57.00 -9.78 5.74
N GLN A 14 56.44 -9.40 6.88
CA GLN A 14 55.04 -9.66 7.17
C GLN A 14 54.25 -9.00 6.05
N ALA A 15 53.77 -9.81 5.10
CA ALA A 15 52.81 -9.38 4.12
C ALA A 15 51.59 -8.83 4.89
N PRO A 16 51.04 -7.66 4.51
CA PRO A 16 49.75 -7.25 5.04
C PRO A 16 48.77 -8.35 4.67
N TRP A 17 48.01 -8.85 5.66
CA TRP A 17 46.90 -9.77 5.44
C TRP A 17 46.08 -9.26 4.23
N PRO A 18 45.68 -10.12 3.28
CA PRO A 18 44.79 -9.69 2.21
C PRO A 18 43.50 -9.23 2.89
N GLY A 19 43.38 -7.91 3.06
CA GLY A 19 42.19 -7.26 3.56
C GLY A 19 41.04 -7.75 2.70
N LYS A 20 40.03 -8.32 3.37
CA LYS A 20 38.72 -8.62 2.79
C LYS A 20 38.35 -7.51 1.80
N MET A 21 38.41 -7.81 0.51
CA MET A 21 37.70 -7.03 -0.51
C MET A 21 36.21 -7.36 -0.36
N ALA A 22 35.62 -6.95 0.76
CA ALA A 22 34.19 -7.05 1.06
C ALA A 22 33.54 -5.66 1.11
N ALA A 23 34.33 -4.58 1.05
CA ALA A 23 33.87 -3.23 1.33
C ALA A 23 32.95 -2.58 0.27
N PRO A 24 33.11 -2.80 -1.05
CA PRO A 24 32.22 -2.18 -2.04
C PRO A 24 30.85 -2.86 -2.10
N VAL A 25 30.85 -4.20 -2.13
CA VAL A 25 29.63 -5.02 -2.30
C VAL A 25 28.72 -4.94 -1.06
N ASP A 26 29.30 -4.91 0.15
CA ASP A 26 28.54 -4.76 1.40
C ASP A 26 27.82 -3.41 1.51
N LEU A 27 28.39 -2.35 0.92
CA LEU A 27 27.79 -1.01 0.95
C LEU A 27 26.60 -0.88 -0.01
N GLU A 28 26.69 -1.49 -1.20
CA GLU A 28 25.57 -1.55 -2.16
C GLU A 28 24.43 -2.43 -1.65
N LEU A 29 24.75 -3.55 -1.01
CA LEU A 29 23.76 -4.44 -0.41
C LEU A 29 23.01 -3.76 0.74
N LYS A 30 23.73 -3.03 1.62
CA LYS A 30 23.11 -2.24 2.69
C LYS A 30 22.17 -1.15 2.14
N LYS A 31 22.58 -0.45 1.07
CA LYS A 31 21.74 0.55 0.39
C LYS A 31 20.48 -0.09 -0.19
N ALA A 32 20.63 -1.19 -0.94
CA ALA A 32 19.51 -1.93 -1.50
C ALA A 32 18.53 -2.41 -0.42
N PHE A 33 19.04 -2.87 0.73
CA PHE A 33 18.20 -3.28 1.86
C PHE A 33 17.44 -2.11 2.49
N THR A 34 18.10 -0.95 2.67
CA THR A 34 17.42 0.24 3.19
C THR A 34 16.34 0.76 2.24
N GLU A 35 16.58 0.76 0.93
CA GLU A 35 15.57 1.12 -0.07
C GLU A 35 14.40 0.13 -0.08
N LEU A 36 14.70 -1.16 0.11
CA LEU A 36 13.68 -2.20 0.17
C LEU A 36 12.82 -2.06 1.43
N GLN A 37 13.42 -1.79 2.59
CA GLN A 37 12.70 -1.51 3.83
C GLN A 37 11.80 -0.28 3.69
N ALA A 38 12.29 0.79 3.08
CA ALA A 38 11.47 1.99 2.80
C ALA A 38 10.25 1.63 1.94
N LYS A 39 10.44 0.84 0.88
CA LYS A 39 9.34 0.37 0.02
C LYS A 39 8.32 -0.48 0.77
N VAL A 40 8.74 -1.33 1.72
CA VAL A 40 7.83 -2.12 2.57
C VAL A 40 6.99 -1.21 3.47
N ILE A 41 7.61 -0.20 4.08
CA ILE A 41 6.88 0.74 4.94
C ILE A 41 5.85 1.51 4.12
N ASP A 42 6.23 1.99 2.93
CA ASP A 42 5.34 2.71 2.03
C ASP A 42 4.16 1.85 1.57
N THR A 43 4.40 0.58 1.22
CA THR A 43 3.31 -0.33 0.82
C THR A 43 2.37 -0.64 1.98
N GLN A 44 2.90 -0.88 3.19
CA GLN A 44 2.08 -1.09 4.38
C GLN A 44 1.18 0.10 4.71
N GLN A 45 1.70 1.33 4.55
CA GLN A 45 0.89 2.54 4.73
C GLN A 45 -0.22 2.63 3.68
N LYS A 46 0.08 2.33 2.42
CA LYS A 46 -0.91 2.33 1.33
C LYS A 46 -2.01 1.28 1.55
N VAL A 47 -1.67 0.10 2.05
CA VAL A 47 -2.66 -0.94 2.41
C VAL A 47 -3.61 -0.42 3.48
N LYS A 48 -3.09 0.14 4.57
CA LYS A 48 -3.92 0.71 5.65
C LYS A 48 -4.87 1.80 5.15
N LEU A 49 -4.39 2.67 4.26
CA LEU A 49 -5.23 3.71 3.66
C LEU A 49 -6.33 3.11 2.78
N ALA A 50 -6.01 2.09 1.99
CA ALA A 50 -7.00 1.38 1.17
C ALA A 50 -8.07 0.72 2.04
N ASP A 51 -7.69 0.07 3.15
CA ASP A 51 -8.63 -0.55 4.09
C ASP A 51 -9.63 0.48 4.65
N ILE A 52 -9.13 1.63 5.10
CA ILE A 52 -9.97 2.73 5.61
C ILE A 52 -10.93 3.24 4.52
N GLN A 53 -10.45 3.37 3.28
CA GLN A 53 -11.29 3.81 2.16
C GLN A 53 -12.38 2.79 1.82
N ILE A 54 -12.05 1.49 1.83
CA ILE A 54 -13.02 0.40 1.61
C ILE A 54 -14.09 0.44 2.69
N GLU A 55 -13.72 0.59 3.97
CA GLU A 55 -14.69 0.70 5.06
C GLU A 55 -15.64 1.90 4.87
N GLN A 56 -15.11 3.07 4.51
CA GLN A 56 -15.90 4.27 4.30
C GLN A 56 -16.87 4.10 3.12
N LEU A 57 -16.40 3.56 2.00
CA LEU A 57 -17.23 3.31 0.81
C LEU A 57 -18.29 2.25 1.10
N SER A 58 -17.96 1.21 1.86
CA SER A 58 -18.89 0.15 2.26
C SER A 58 -20.05 0.71 3.11
N ARG A 59 -19.74 1.59 4.07
CA ARG A 59 -20.77 2.30 4.85
C ARG A 59 -21.66 3.16 3.97
N THR A 60 -21.06 3.90 3.03
CA THR A 60 -21.80 4.78 2.11
C THR A 60 -22.73 3.98 1.20
N LYS A 61 -22.26 2.87 0.63
CA LYS A 61 -23.06 1.94 -0.18
C LYS A 61 -24.24 1.39 0.62
N LYS A 62 -23.99 0.90 1.83
CA LYS A 62 -25.05 0.37 2.72
C LYS A 62 -26.09 1.44 3.04
N HIS A 63 -25.67 2.65 3.38
CA HIS A 63 -26.59 3.75 3.66
C HIS A 63 -27.46 4.09 2.44
N ALA A 64 -26.87 4.20 1.26
CA ALA A 64 -27.59 4.46 0.03
C ALA A 64 -28.59 3.33 -0.28
N HIS A 65 -28.20 2.07 -0.12
CA HIS A 65 -29.05 0.90 -0.33
C HIS A 65 -30.24 0.85 0.64
N LEU A 66 -30.01 1.10 1.94
CA LEU A 66 -31.08 1.14 2.93
C LEU A 66 -32.06 2.27 2.62
N THR A 67 -31.54 3.48 2.32
CA THR A 67 -32.39 4.61 1.92
C THR A 67 -33.23 4.26 0.69
N ASP A 68 -32.61 3.63 -0.31
CA ASP A 68 -33.27 3.23 -1.55
C ASP A 68 -34.43 2.25 -1.29
N THR A 69 -34.18 1.26 -0.42
CA THR A 69 -35.18 0.27 -0.01
C THR A 69 -36.37 0.94 0.67
N GLU A 70 -36.12 1.88 1.59
CA GLU A 70 -37.18 2.61 2.30
C GLU A 70 -37.99 3.53 1.37
N ILE A 71 -37.35 4.20 0.41
CA ILE A 71 -38.12 5.04 -0.54
C ILE A 71 -38.93 4.19 -1.52
N MET A 72 -38.47 2.98 -1.86
CA MET A 72 -39.17 2.07 -2.78
C MET A 72 -40.53 1.63 -2.21
N THR A 73 -40.69 1.59 -0.88
CA THR A 73 -41.97 1.23 -0.24
C THR A 73 -43.03 2.34 -0.32
N LEU A 74 -42.65 3.56 -0.69
CA LEU A 74 -43.57 4.69 -0.84
C LEU A 74 -44.26 4.69 -2.21
N VAL A 75 -45.40 5.36 -2.31
CA VAL A 75 -46.13 5.54 -3.58
C VAL A 75 -45.31 6.35 -4.58
N ASP A 76 -45.39 6.02 -5.87
CA ASP A 76 -44.53 6.62 -6.92
C ASP A 76 -44.71 8.14 -7.10
N GLU A 77 -45.92 8.66 -6.86
CA GLU A 77 -46.25 10.09 -6.92
C GLU A 77 -45.71 10.91 -5.73
N THR A 78 -44.99 10.27 -4.80
CA THR A 78 -44.46 10.95 -3.61
C THR A 78 -43.37 11.95 -3.98
N ARG A 79 -43.59 13.21 -3.62
CA ARG A 79 -42.59 14.28 -3.69
C ARG A 79 -41.71 14.22 -2.45
N MET A 80 -40.41 14.35 -2.64
CA MET A 80 -39.41 14.10 -1.61
C MET A 80 -38.37 15.23 -1.59
N TYR A 81 -37.78 15.48 -0.42
CA TYR A 81 -36.76 16.51 -0.26
C TYR A 81 -35.36 15.88 -0.25
N GLU A 82 -34.52 16.25 -1.23
CA GLU A 82 -33.10 15.91 -1.25
C GLU A 82 -32.29 16.97 -0.51
N GLY A 83 -31.45 16.57 0.45
CA GLY A 83 -30.55 17.47 1.15
C GLY A 83 -29.30 17.80 0.33
N VAL A 84 -29.05 19.09 0.08
CA VAL A 84 -27.83 19.60 -0.57
C VAL A 84 -27.16 20.62 0.37
N GLY A 85 -26.13 20.16 1.09
CA GLY A 85 -25.47 20.96 2.12
C GLY A 85 -26.43 21.28 3.27
N ARG A 86 -26.82 22.56 3.41
CA ARG A 86 -27.79 23.04 4.41
C ARG A 86 -29.18 23.34 3.83
N MET A 87 -29.39 23.03 2.55
CA MET A 87 -30.64 23.28 1.83
C MET A 87 -31.35 21.97 1.49
N PHE A 88 -32.65 22.05 1.20
CA PHE A 88 -33.46 20.92 0.75
C PHE A 88 -34.14 21.26 -0.58
N ILE A 89 -34.05 20.36 -1.55
CA ILE A 89 -34.60 20.53 -2.90
C ILE A 89 -35.73 19.52 -3.10
N LEU A 90 -36.89 19.99 -3.55
CA LEU A 90 -38.03 19.14 -3.85
C LEU A 90 -37.82 18.39 -5.17
N GLN A 91 -37.79 17.06 -5.13
CA GLN A 91 -37.63 16.18 -6.28
C GLN A 91 -38.69 15.07 -6.30
N SER A 92 -38.78 14.35 -7.42
CA SER A 92 -39.60 13.14 -7.53
C SER A 92 -38.85 11.91 -7.01
N LYS A 93 -39.59 10.91 -6.56
CA LYS A 93 -39.05 9.60 -6.13
C LYS A 93 -38.09 9.01 -7.17
N GLY A 94 -38.47 9.01 -8.44
CA GLY A 94 -37.65 8.43 -9.52
C GLY A 94 -36.27 9.07 -9.68
N VAL A 95 -36.16 10.39 -9.47
CA VAL A 95 -34.86 11.09 -9.54
C VAL A 95 -33.98 10.68 -8.36
N ILE A 96 -34.53 10.66 -7.14
CA ILE A 96 -33.79 10.27 -5.94
C ILE A 96 -33.36 8.81 -6.00
N HIS A 97 -34.24 7.92 -6.46
CA HIS A 97 -33.94 6.50 -6.68
C HIS A 97 -32.74 6.32 -7.61
N ASN A 98 -32.75 6.96 -8.78
CA ASN A 98 -31.63 6.89 -9.73
C ASN A 98 -30.32 7.42 -9.15
N GLN A 99 -30.37 8.51 -8.38
CA GLN A 99 -29.18 9.03 -7.69
C GLN A 99 -28.66 8.05 -6.63
N LEU A 100 -29.54 7.38 -5.88
CA LEU A 100 -29.13 6.39 -4.88
C LEU A 100 -28.53 5.13 -5.54
N LEU A 101 -29.09 4.67 -6.66
CA LEU A 101 -28.51 3.59 -7.45
C LEU A 101 -27.12 3.96 -7.98
N GLU A 102 -26.96 5.16 -8.52
CA GLU A 102 -25.67 5.63 -9.02
C GLU A 102 -24.64 5.77 -7.89
N LYS A 103 -25.05 6.27 -6.72
CA LYS A 103 -24.20 6.31 -5.51
C LYS A 103 -23.74 4.90 -5.09
N GLN A 104 -24.62 3.91 -5.15
CA GLN A 104 -24.29 2.52 -4.87
C GLN A 104 -23.29 1.96 -5.90
N ARG A 105 -23.53 2.20 -7.20
CA ARG A 105 -22.67 1.74 -8.31
C ARG A 105 -21.25 2.30 -8.20
N ILE A 106 -21.13 3.62 -8.00
CA ILE A 106 -19.83 4.29 -7.87
C ILE A 106 -19.06 3.75 -6.65
N ALA A 107 -19.73 3.56 -5.52
CA ALA A 107 -19.10 3.01 -4.32
C ALA A 107 -18.61 1.58 -4.55
N GLU A 108 -19.42 0.74 -5.21
CA GLU A 108 -19.07 -0.64 -5.56
C GLU A 108 -17.86 -0.72 -6.49
N GLU A 109 -17.81 0.12 -7.53
CA GLU A 109 -16.70 0.15 -8.48
C GLU A 109 -15.39 0.56 -7.79
N LYS A 110 -15.43 1.60 -6.95
CA LYS A 110 -14.26 2.03 -6.18
C LYS A 110 -13.79 1.00 -5.18
N ILE A 111 -14.71 0.27 -4.52
CA ILE A 111 -14.34 -0.84 -3.63
C ILE A 111 -13.61 -1.91 -4.42
N LYS A 112 -14.14 -2.34 -5.57
CA LYS A 112 -13.48 -3.34 -6.43
C LYS A 112 -12.09 -2.89 -6.87
N GLU A 113 -11.93 -1.63 -7.26
CA GLU A 113 -10.62 -1.07 -7.62
C GLU A 113 -9.63 -1.14 -6.45
N LEU A 114 -10.05 -0.75 -5.23
CA LEU A 114 -9.21 -0.79 -4.03
C LEU A 114 -8.91 -2.23 -3.58
N GLU A 115 -9.88 -3.13 -3.70
CA GLU A 115 -9.74 -4.56 -3.39
C GLU A 115 -8.84 -5.29 -4.38
N LEU A 116 -8.75 -4.87 -5.65
CA LEU A 116 -7.79 -5.43 -6.61
C LEU A 116 -6.36 -4.96 -6.32
N MET A 117 -6.22 -3.72 -5.82
CA MET A 117 -4.95 -3.17 -5.42
C MET A 117 -4.41 -3.81 -4.14
N CYS A 118 -5.25 -4.06 -3.13
CA CYS A 118 -4.83 -4.59 -1.82
C CYS A 118 -4.05 -5.94 -1.85
N PRO A 119 -4.46 -7.01 -2.56
CA PRO A 119 -3.75 -8.28 -2.58
C PRO A 119 -2.40 -8.19 -3.30
N THR A 120 -2.27 -7.31 -4.31
CA THR A 120 -0.97 -7.05 -4.93
C THR A 120 0.01 -6.40 -3.96
N PHE A 121 -0.46 -5.49 -3.10
CA PHE A 121 0.36 -4.87 -2.08
C PHE A 121 0.69 -5.80 -0.91
N ALA A 122 -0.27 -6.62 -0.46
CA ALA A 122 -0.08 -7.56 0.63
C ALA A 122 0.87 -8.72 0.25
N ALA A 123 0.76 -9.26 -0.97
CA ALA A 123 1.63 -10.32 -1.46
C ALA A 123 3.10 -9.87 -1.54
N LEU A 124 3.37 -8.62 -1.95
CA LEU A 124 4.73 -8.07 -1.95
C LEU A 124 5.28 -7.87 -0.53
N SER A 125 4.44 -7.46 0.44
CA SER A 125 4.90 -7.27 1.83
C SER A 125 5.20 -8.58 2.56
N LEU A 126 4.52 -9.69 2.22
CA LEU A 126 4.71 -10.99 2.86
C LEU A 126 5.86 -11.83 2.29
N LEU A 127 6.37 -11.49 1.09
CA LEU A 127 7.47 -12.23 0.45
C LEU A 127 8.86 -11.78 0.92
N LEU A 128 8.97 -10.63 1.59
CA LEU A 128 10.23 -10.04 2.04
C LEU A 128 10.77 -10.44 3.43
N PRO A 129 10.00 -10.93 4.42
CA PRO A 129 10.54 -11.23 5.75
C PRO A 129 11.41 -12.51 5.80
N GLN A 130 11.69 -13.17 4.67
CA GLN A 130 12.48 -14.42 4.62
C GLN A 130 13.99 -14.21 4.36
N GLN A 131 14.51 -12.98 4.42
CA GLN A 131 15.95 -12.71 4.23
C GLN A 131 16.59 -11.93 5.39
N THR A 132 16.40 -12.41 6.61
CA THR A 132 17.27 -12.08 7.76
C THR A 132 17.97 -13.33 8.25
#